data_AF-A0A0W8I7W7-F1
#
_entry.id   AF-A0A0W8I7W7-F1
#
_cell.length_a   1.000
_cell.length_b   1.000
_cell.length_c   1.000
_cell.angle_alpha   90.00
_cell.angle_beta   90.00
_cell.angle_gamma   90.00
#
_symmetry.space_group_name_H-M   'P 1'
#
loop_
_entity.id
_entity.type
_entity.pdbx_description
1 polymer ?
#
loop_
_entity_poly.entity_id
_entity_poly.type
_entity_poly.pdbx_seq_one_letter_code
_entity_poly.pdbx_strand_id
1 'polypeptide(L)'
;MNEELVLAIEEYRSRPPGKSWLIPVRLDDISLPDWDLGASRTLSDLQYANLFGDVVNEEGLKLALTINKIMGGPAPDAATLRSAVSEADVSRRPVLMRQLTKDMVTDPTRRIELDDLISEELSRIRMAMRDENQFPIQTLVGSQEERILHAAALANSYWELVKPLCWSIQVAARWSNPETFAPWISAVRGLASEAADIRNGGNGMLLGLRHIPALCAMFTATLAAVGQKRWDNVRALVLDTTIMNLHREQLPLIDAITYYAPFENHSSDRLPQLLARSVTDNEDMATCLGHLVNRRKANLHTPVADWLHHLLRPAFNEQFPDDELYDQEFDTAEIFLGVLSQDQAIQRRTSAERAWPSRSQWFGRSTWRSRDRRINPVEELADEVRSRGATWGPLSAGLFGGNADRATTAITEYAAPFQQINDSRW
;
A
#
# COMPACT_ATOMS: atom_id res chain seq x y z
N MET A 1 -37.46 28.49 -21.73
CA MET A 1 -36.22 28.27 -22.51
C MET A 1 -35.12 29.00 -21.75
N ASN A 2 -34.06 28.29 -21.36
CA ASN A 2 -33.05 28.86 -20.48
C ASN A 2 -31.97 29.52 -21.36
N GLU A 3 -32.10 30.83 -21.61
CA GLU A 3 -31.26 31.56 -22.57
C GLU A 3 -29.76 31.48 -22.23
N GLU A 4 -29.43 31.39 -20.95
CA GLU A 4 -28.05 31.23 -20.46
C GLU A 4 -27.41 29.90 -20.92
N LEU A 5 -28.20 28.81 -20.97
CA LEU A 5 -27.73 27.51 -21.45
C LEU A 5 -27.49 27.51 -22.95
N VAL A 6 -28.36 28.18 -23.72
CA VAL A 6 -28.18 28.31 -25.18
C VAL A 6 -26.89 29.07 -25.48
N LEU A 7 -26.66 30.19 -24.78
CA LEU A 7 -25.43 30.98 -24.92
C LEU A 7 -24.18 30.16 -24.56
N ALA A 8 -24.22 29.37 -23.48
CA ALA A 8 -23.11 28.51 -23.09
C ALA A 8 -22.80 27.42 -24.14
N ILE A 9 -23.82 26.87 -24.80
CA ILE A 9 -23.67 25.87 -25.87
C ILE A 9 -23.08 26.49 -27.14
N GLU A 10 -23.54 27.69 -27.52
CA GLU A 10 -22.98 28.42 -28.66
C GLU A 10 -21.51 28.77 -28.43
N GLU A 11 -21.17 29.25 -27.23
CA GLU A 11 -19.79 29.49 -26.82
C GLU A 11 -18.96 28.20 -26.87
N TYR A 12 -19.49 27.08 -26.37
CA TYR A 12 -18.82 25.78 -26.41
C TYR A 12 -18.45 25.35 -27.84
N ARG A 13 -19.38 25.50 -28.79
CA ARG A 13 -19.18 25.14 -30.20
C ARG A 13 -18.11 25.99 -30.89
N SER A 14 -17.85 27.19 -30.39
CA SER A 14 -16.82 28.10 -30.93
C SER A 14 -15.39 27.75 -30.53
N ARG A 15 -15.20 26.86 -29.54
CA ARG A 15 -13.87 26.57 -28.96
C ARG A 15 -13.18 25.39 -29.66
N PRO A 16 -11.84 25.43 -29.84
CA PRO A 16 -11.10 24.32 -30.41
C PRO A 16 -11.22 23.04 -29.57
N PRO A 17 -11.45 21.87 -30.20
CA PRO A 17 -11.43 20.58 -29.49
C PRO A 17 -10.04 20.29 -28.92
N GLY A 18 -9.99 19.67 -27.74
CA GLY A 18 -8.73 19.22 -27.09
C GLY A 18 -8.12 20.18 -26.07
N LYS A 19 -8.69 21.38 -25.85
CA LYS A 19 -8.37 22.24 -24.70
C LYS A 19 -9.56 22.27 -23.73
N SER A 20 -9.27 22.24 -22.43
CA SER A 20 -10.33 22.30 -21.40
C SER A 20 -10.76 23.75 -21.19
N TRP A 21 -11.87 24.15 -21.83
CA TRP A 21 -12.47 25.50 -21.72
C TRP A 21 -13.68 25.53 -20.79
N LEU A 22 -14.24 24.38 -20.49
CA LEU A 22 -15.43 24.19 -19.69
C LEU A 22 -15.09 23.19 -18.60
N ILE A 23 -15.35 23.56 -17.34
CA ILE A 23 -15.31 22.63 -16.22
C ILE A 23 -16.74 22.48 -15.71
N PRO A 24 -17.49 21.48 -16.20
CA PRO A 24 -18.88 21.34 -15.84
C PRO A 24 -18.97 20.75 -14.43
N VAL A 25 -19.78 21.38 -13.58
CA VAL A 25 -19.91 21.03 -12.16
C VAL A 25 -21.36 20.67 -11.87
N ARG A 26 -21.58 19.55 -11.19
CA ARG A 26 -22.89 19.19 -10.64
C ARG A 26 -22.87 19.39 -9.14
N LEU A 27 -23.87 20.10 -8.63
CA LEU A 27 -24.03 20.38 -7.21
C LEU A 27 -25.03 19.43 -6.53
N ASP A 28 -25.75 18.62 -7.30
CA ASP A 28 -26.78 17.70 -6.79
C ASP A 28 -26.99 16.50 -7.74
N ASP A 29 -27.59 15.43 -7.21
CA ASP A 29 -27.90 14.22 -7.95
C ASP A 29 -29.17 14.35 -8.81
N ILE A 30 -29.07 15.15 -9.87
CA ILE A 30 -30.16 15.36 -10.83
C ILE A 30 -29.90 14.64 -12.16
N SER A 31 -30.98 14.19 -12.81
CA SER A 31 -30.92 13.77 -14.20
C SER A 31 -30.60 14.97 -15.09
N LEU A 32 -29.55 14.85 -15.90
CA LEU A 32 -29.18 15.90 -16.84
C LEU A 32 -30.18 15.93 -18.00
N PRO A 33 -30.66 17.11 -18.40
CA PRO A 33 -31.56 17.22 -19.53
C PRO A 33 -30.81 16.94 -20.84
N ASP A 34 -31.51 16.37 -21.82
CA ASP A 34 -30.94 15.95 -23.11
C ASP A 34 -30.79 17.15 -24.07
N TRP A 35 -29.74 17.94 -23.86
CA TRP A 35 -29.42 19.12 -24.69
C TRP A 35 -28.29 18.80 -25.66
N ASP A 36 -28.51 19.04 -26.95
CA ASP A 36 -27.54 18.78 -28.01
C ASP A 36 -26.40 19.81 -28.02
N LEU A 37 -25.18 19.34 -27.78
CA LEU A 37 -23.95 20.14 -27.88
C LEU A 37 -23.39 20.19 -29.30
N GLY A 38 -23.94 19.41 -30.23
CA GLY A 38 -23.44 19.19 -31.58
C GLY A 38 -22.49 17.99 -31.69
N ALA A 39 -22.18 17.57 -32.91
CA ALA A 39 -21.32 16.41 -33.20
C ALA A 39 -21.77 15.11 -32.50
N SER A 40 -23.10 14.90 -32.40
CA SER A 40 -23.73 13.75 -31.74
C SER A 40 -23.41 13.63 -30.25
N ARG A 41 -23.11 14.75 -29.59
CA ARG A 41 -22.87 14.80 -28.13
C ARG A 41 -23.97 15.59 -27.44
N THR A 42 -24.36 15.14 -26.26
CA THR A 42 -25.35 15.80 -25.43
C THR A 42 -24.72 16.28 -24.12
N LEU A 43 -25.46 17.05 -23.33
CA LEU A 43 -24.98 17.55 -22.03
C LEU A 43 -24.47 16.42 -21.13
N SER A 44 -25.13 15.25 -21.15
CA SER A 44 -24.72 14.08 -20.38
C SER A 44 -23.37 13.47 -20.81
N ASP A 45 -22.87 13.79 -22.01
CA ASP A 45 -21.60 13.27 -22.52
C ASP A 45 -20.38 14.11 -22.08
N LEU A 46 -20.58 15.07 -21.18
CA LEU A 46 -19.51 15.85 -20.58
C LEU A 46 -18.94 15.15 -19.34
N GLN A 47 -17.65 15.38 -19.06
CA GLN A 47 -17.01 14.93 -17.82
C GLN A 47 -17.29 15.95 -16.71
N TYR A 48 -18.21 15.63 -15.80
CA TYR A 48 -18.60 16.48 -14.68
C TYR A 48 -17.74 16.26 -13.43
N ALA A 49 -17.43 17.35 -12.74
CA ALA A 49 -17.04 17.30 -11.33
C ALA A 49 -18.31 17.24 -10.46
N ASN A 50 -18.54 16.10 -9.80
CA ASN A 50 -19.70 15.89 -8.95
C ASN A 50 -19.41 16.33 -7.51
N LEU A 51 -19.98 17.45 -7.09
CA LEU A 51 -19.84 17.99 -5.73
C LEU A 51 -21.00 17.58 -4.82
N PHE A 52 -21.47 16.33 -4.95
CA PHE A 52 -22.52 15.71 -4.14
C PHE A 52 -22.21 14.22 -3.89
N GLY A 53 -22.81 13.62 -2.86
CA GLY A 53 -22.57 12.23 -2.45
C GLY A 53 -21.20 11.99 -1.81
N ASP A 54 -20.74 10.73 -1.83
CA ASP A 54 -19.47 10.33 -1.18
C ASP A 54 -18.21 10.84 -1.92
N VAL A 55 -18.37 11.30 -3.16
CA VAL A 55 -17.27 11.74 -4.04
C VAL A 55 -16.99 13.24 -3.99
N VAL A 56 -17.81 14.03 -3.27
CA VAL A 56 -17.68 15.51 -3.16
C VAL A 56 -16.26 15.94 -2.88
N ASN A 57 -15.62 15.24 -1.94
CA ASN A 57 -14.32 15.60 -1.43
C ASN A 57 -13.21 15.36 -2.48
N GLU A 58 -13.28 14.25 -3.21
CA GLU A 58 -12.32 13.91 -4.25
C GLU A 58 -12.49 14.82 -5.48
N GLU A 59 -13.72 14.98 -5.96
CA GLU A 59 -14.04 15.79 -7.14
C GLU A 59 -13.84 17.29 -6.88
N GLY A 60 -14.14 17.77 -5.67
CA GLY A 60 -13.90 19.16 -5.26
C GLY A 60 -12.42 19.53 -5.26
N LEU A 61 -11.54 18.61 -4.84
CA LEU A 61 -10.10 18.82 -4.89
C LEU A 61 -9.56 18.81 -6.33
N LYS A 62 -9.98 17.84 -7.15
CA LYS A 62 -9.62 17.79 -8.58
C LYS A 62 -10.03 19.08 -9.29
N LEU A 63 -11.23 19.59 -8.98
CA LEU A 63 -11.75 20.85 -9.50
C LEU A 63 -10.85 22.04 -9.11
N ALA A 64 -10.51 22.18 -7.83
CA ALA A 64 -9.67 23.28 -7.34
C ALA A 64 -8.27 23.29 -8.00
N LEU A 65 -7.62 22.11 -8.09
CA LEU A 65 -6.32 21.97 -8.75
C LEU A 65 -6.40 22.28 -10.26
N THR A 66 -7.47 21.83 -10.92
CA THR A 66 -7.70 22.08 -12.35
C THR A 66 -7.92 23.56 -12.63
N ILE A 67 -8.71 24.25 -11.81
CA ILE A 67 -8.92 25.71 -11.92
C ILE A 67 -7.59 26.45 -11.79
N ASN A 68 -6.77 26.12 -10.78
CA ASN A 68 -5.49 26.78 -10.57
C ASN A 68 -4.55 26.61 -11.78
N LYS A 69 -4.50 25.38 -12.34
CA LYS A 69 -3.74 25.07 -13.55
C LYS A 69 -4.21 25.85 -14.78
N ILE A 70 -5.53 25.99 -14.97
CA ILE A 70 -6.12 26.70 -16.12
C ILE A 70 -5.92 28.21 -16.02
N MET A 71 -5.97 28.78 -14.81
CA MET A 71 -5.79 30.21 -14.59
C MET A 71 -4.35 30.69 -14.83
N GLY A 72 -3.43 29.80 -15.19
CA GLY A 72 -2.02 30.13 -15.42
C GLY A 72 -1.33 30.65 -14.16
N GLY A 73 -1.90 30.38 -12.98
CA GLY A 73 -1.23 30.63 -11.72
C GLY A 73 0.06 29.82 -11.67
N PRO A 74 1.11 30.30 -10.96
CA PRO A 74 2.20 29.42 -10.60
C PRO A 74 1.59 28.18 -9.94
N ALA A 75 2.13 26.99 -10.26
CA ALA A 75 1.79 25.80 -9.47
C ALA A 75 1.88 26.21 -7.99
N PRO A 76 0.84 25.94 -7.18
CA PRO A 76 0.81 26.41 -5.80
C PRO A 76 2.14 26.06 -5.15
N ASP A 77 2.77 27.04 -4.51
CA ASP A 77 4.12 26.83 -4.00
C ASP A 77 4.13 25.66 -3.00
N ALA A 78 5.32 25.10 -2.80
CA ALA A 78 5.49 23.95 -1.91
C ALA A 78 4.84 24.20 -0.53
N ALA A 79 4.89 25.44 -0.02
CA ALA A 79 4.30 25.82 1.25
C ALA A 79 2.76 25.72 1.23
N THR A 80 2.12 26.17 0.17
CA THR A 80 0.68 26.14 -0.01
C THR A 80 0.16 24.71 -0.13
N LEU A 81 0.85 23.86 -0.90
CA LEU A 81 0.49 22.45 -1.03
C LEU A 81 0.66 21.68 0.29
N ARG A 82 1.72 21.97 1.04
CA ARG A 82 1.93 21.41 2.38
C ARG A 82 0.84 21.82 3.36
N SER A 83 0.51 23.11 3.42
CA SER A 83 -0.57 23.60 4.30
C SER A 83 -1.90 22.92 3.95
N ALA A 84 -2.22 22.78 2.66
CA ALA A 84 -3.42 22.07 2.22
C ALA A 84 -3.44 20.60 2.67
N VAL A 85 -2.30 19.90 2.65
CA VAL A 85 -2.19 18.52 3.16
C VAL A 85 -2.33 18.48 4.68
N SER A 86 -1.72 19.43 5.38
CA SER A 86 -1.76 19.51 6.84
C SER A 86 -3.14 19.85 7.40
N GLU A 87 -3.86 20.76 6.74
CA GLU A 87 -5.18 21.25 7.14
C GLU A 87 -6.32 20.37 6.60
N ALA A 88 -6.02 19.47 5.65
CA ALA A 88 -7.00 18.51 5.16
C ALA A 88 -7.50 17.61 6.31
N ASP A 89 -8.82 17.39 6.32
CA ASP A 89 -9.43 16.36 7.16
C ASP A 89 -8.75 15.00 6.94
N VAL A 90 -8.70 14.18 7.98
CA VAL A 90 -8.05 12.85 7.99
C VAL A 90 -8.56 11.98 6.83
N SER A 91 -9.85 12.12 6.51
CA SER A 91 -10.50 11.44 5.40
C SER A 91 -9.99 11.85 4.00
N ARG A 92 -9.52 13.10 3.84
CA ARG A 92 -9.11 13.70 2.55
C ARG A 92 -7.63 13.55 2.26
N ARG A 93 -6.81 13.40 3.30
CA ARG A 93 -5.34 13.37 3.18
C ARG A 93 -4.81 12.31 2.20
N PRO A 94 -5.34 11.06 2.14
CA PRO A 94 -4.83 10.06 1.19
C PRO A 94 -5.05 10.42 -0.28
N VAL A 95 -6.23 10.94 -0.61
CA VAL A 95 -6.58 11.38 -1.98
C VAL A 95 -5.67 12.53 -2.40
N LEU A 96 -5.45 13.51 -1.52
CA LEU A 96 -4.59 14.65 -1.78
C LEU A 96 -3.13 14.24 -1.97
N MET A 97 -2.58 13.39 -1.08
CA MET A 97 -1.23 12.85 -1.21
C MET A 97 -1.01 12.12 -2.54
N ARG A 98 -2.00 11.33 -2.98
CA ARG A 98 -1.97 10.68 -4.29
C ARG A 98 -1.92 11.69 -5.43
N GLN A 99 -2.80 12.68 -5.42
CA GLN A 99 -2.92 13.64 -6.51
C GLN A 99 -1.64 14.48 -6.64
N LEU A 100 -1.11 14.99 -5.52
CA LEU A 100 0.15 15.72 -5.50
C LEU A 100 1.32 14.87 -6.01
N THR A 101 1.34 13.59 -5.65
CA THR A 101 2.34 12.65 -6.17
C THR A 101 2.23 12.52 -7.68
N LYS A 102 1.02 12.33 -8.24
CA LYS A 102 0.82 12.24 -9.69
C LYS A 102 1.30 13.51 -10.42
N ASP A 103 1.03 14.67 -9.83
CA ASP A 103 1.37 15.97 -10.40
C ASP A 103 2.88 16.26 -10.39
N MET A 104 3.62 15.70 -9.43
CA MET A 104 5.05 15.99 -9.23
C MET A 104 5.99 14.87 -9.72
N VAL A 105 5.57 13.61 -9.68
CA VAL A 105 6.47 12.46 -9.92
C VAL A 105 7.05 12.42 -11.33
N THR A 106 6.33 13.01 -12.30
CA THR A 106 6.76 13.06 -13.71
C THR A 106 7.51 14.35 -14.06
N ASP A 107 7.55 15.34 -13.16
CA ASP A 107 8.18 16.65 -13.39
C ASP A 107 9.53 16.74 -12.64
N PRO A 108 10.67 16.66 -13.36
CA PRO A 108 11.99 16.74 -12.74
C PRO A 108 12.25 18.05 -12.00
N THR A 109 11.57 19.15 -12.38
CA THR A 109 11.76 20.47 -11.75
C THR A 109 11.16 20.53 -10.34
N ARG A 110 10.20 19.65 -10.05
CA ARG A 110 9.50 19.56 -8.74
C ARG A 110 10.05 18.48 -7.83
N ARG A 111 11.23 17.92 -8.14
CA ARG A 111 11.85 16.85 -7.34
C ARG A 111 12.13 17.25 -5.89
N ILE A 112 12.55 18.50 -5.66
CA ILE A 112 12.82 19.01 -4.30
C ILE A 112 11.51 19.14 -3.51
N GLU A 113 10.48 19.72 -4.13
CA GLU A 113 9.16 19.87 -3.52
C GLU A 113 8.53 18.52 -3.16
N LEU A 114 8.71 17.52 -4.02
CA LEU A 114 8.28 16.16 -3.78
C LEU A 114 9.04 15.52 -2.60
N ASP A 115 10.35 15.71 -2.52
CA ASP A 115 11.17 15.20 -1.40
C ASP A 115 10.76 15.85 -0.06
N ASP A 116 10.53 17.16 -0.06
CA ASP A 116 10.03 17.89 1.12
C ASP A 116 8.66 17.35 1.57
N LEU A 117 7.71 17.17 0.64
CA LEU A 117 6.38 16.64 0.94
C LEU A 117 6.45 15.27 1.63
N ILE A 118 7.27 14.35 1.10
CA ILE A 118 7.41 13.00 1.67
C ILE A 118 8.17 13.04 2.99
N SER A 119 9.18 13.89 3.11
CA SER A 119 9.96 14.06 4.35
C SER A 119 9.11 14.60 5.50
N GLU A 120 8.22 15.56 5.22
CA GLU A 120 7.28 16.08 6.21
C GLU A 120 6.23 15.05 6.61
N GLU A 121 5.69 14.30 5.65
CA GLU A 121 4.73 13.23 5.96
C GLU A 121 5.37 12.15 6.83
N LEU A 122 6.63 11.79 6.54
CA LEU A 122 7.41 10.89 7.41
C LEU A 122 7.60 11.49 8.81
N SER A 123 7.95 12.78 8.90
CA SER A 123 8.14 13.47 10.18
C SER A 123 6.86 13.43 11.02
N ARG A 124 5.70 13.73 10.41
CA ARG A 124 4.38 13.66 11.04
C ARG A 124 4.10 12.26 11.59
N ILE A 125 4.31 11.23 10.77
CA ILE A 125 4.08 9.83 11.18
C ILE A 125 5.00 9.48 12.36
N ARG A 126 6.29 9.81 12.30
CA ARG A 126 7.24 9.53 13.39
C ARG A 126 6.94 10.29 14.68
N MET A 127 6.51 11.54 14.58
CA MET A 127 6.09 12.32 15.74
C MET A 127 4.88 11.68 16.42
N ALA A 128 3.88 11.28 15.63
CA ALA A 128 2.72 10.57 16.16
C ALA A 128 3.13 9.23 16.80
N MET A 129 3.95 8.41 16.14
CA MET A 129 4.45 7.13 16.68
C MET A 129 5.22 7.26 18.01
N ARG A 130 5.74 8.45 18.33
CA ARG A 130 6.47 8.74 19.58
C ARG A 130 5.61 9.35 20.67
N ASP A 131 4.39 9.78 20.35
CA ASP A 131 3.46 10.29 21.33
C ASP A 131 2.84 9.13 22.12
N GLU A 132 3.32 8.92 23.35
CA GLU A 132 2.84 7.85 24.21
C GLU A 132 1.35 7.98 24.60
N ASN A 133 0.74 9.16 24.43
CA ASN A 133 -0.70 9.33 24.65
C ASN A 133 -1.51 8.75 23.50
N GLN A 134 -1.01 8.86 22.27
CA GLN A 134 -1.66 8.33 21.08
C GLN A 134 -1.30 6.86 20.84
N PHE A 135 -0.03 6.51 21.06
CA PHE A 135 0.52 5.18 20.86
C PHE A 135 1.27 4.72 22.12
N PRO A 136 0.54 4.24 23.14
CA PRO A 136 1.15 3.76 24.37
C PRO A 136 2.05 2.56 24.10
N ILE A 137 3.20 2.54 24.76
CA ILE A 137 4.17 1.42 24.72
C ILE A 137 4.16 0.58 25.99
N GLN A 138 3.51 1.07 27.05
CA GLN A 138 3.39 0.39 28.34
C GLN A 138 2.16 -0.52 28.37
N THR A 139 2.16 -1.48 29.30
CA THR A 139 1.07 -2.45 29.42
C THR A 139 -0.28 -1.76 29.65
N LEU A 140 -1.24 -2.09 28.79
CA LEU A 140 -2.60 -1.57 28.86
C LEU A 140 -3.33 -2.06 30.12
N VAL A 141 -4.12 -1.17 30.72
CA VAL A 141 -5.00 -1.48 31.85
C VAL A 141 -6.24 -2.26 31.35
N GLY A 142 -6.80 -3.11 32.21
CA GLY A 142 -8.01 -3.88 31.91
C GLY A 142 -7.77 -5.39 31.85
N SER A 143 -8.87 -6.11 31.59
CA SER A 143 -8.93 -7.54 31.32
C SER A 143 -8.19 -7.91 30.03
N GLN A 144 -7.94 -9.21 29.81
CA GLN A 144 -7.26 -9.67 28.59
C GLN A 144 -8.03 -9.29 27.31
N GLU A 145 -9.36 -9.35 27.33
CA GLU A 145 -10.22 -9.00 26.18
C GLU A 145 -10.19 -7.50 25.88
N GLU A 146 -10.29 -6.66 26.91
CA GLU A 146 -10.16 -5.20 26.77
C GLU A 146 -8.79 -4.80 26.20
N ARG A 147 -7.72 -5.46 26.64
CA ARG A 147 -6.37 -5.24 26.10
C ARG A 147 -6.27 -5.61 24.63
N ILE A 148 -6.92 -6.70 24.19
CA ILE A 148 -6.95 -7.12 22.78
C ILE A 148 -7.74 -6.11 21.93
N LEU A 149 -8.92 -5.66 22.40
CA LEU A 149 -9.72 -4.65 21.69
C LEU A 149 -8.96 -3.34 21.54
N HIS A 150 -8.30 -2.89 22.60
CA HIS A 150 -7.50 -1.68 22.55
C HIS A 150 -6.28 -1.84 21.64
N ALA A 151 -5.59 -2.98 21.68
CA ALA A 151 -4.52 -3.27 20.72
C ALA A 151 -5.00 -3.29 19.26
N ALA A 152 -6.19 -3.81 18.99
CA ALA A 152 -6.79 -3.79 17.66
C ALA A 152 -7.13 -2.36 17.20
N ALA A 153 -7.66 -1.52 18.09
CA ALA A 153 -7.89 -0.10 17.81
C ALA A 153 -6.58 0.66 17.53
N LEU A 154 -5.50 0.34 18.24
CA LEU A 154 -4.17 0.90 18.00
C LEU A 154 -3.59 0.46 16.65
N ALA A 155 -3.75 -0.82 16.30
CA ALA A 155 -3.35 -1.33 14.98
C ALA A 155 -4.05 -0.58 13.82
N ASN A 156 -5.36 -0.34 13.96
CA ASN A 156 -6.10 0.48 12.99
C ASN A 156 -5.64 1.94 12.98
N SER A 157 -5.27 2.49 14.14
CA SER A 157 -4.74 3.84 14.25
C SER A 157 -3.37 3.98 13.55
N TYR A 158 -2.50 2.97 13.64
CA TYR A 158 -1.26 2.92 12.86
C TYR A 158 -1.53 2.85 11.34
N TRP A 159 -2.53 2.07 10.92
CA TRP A 159 -2.94 2.02 9.52
C TRP A 159 -3.43 3.39 9.03
N GLU A 160 -4.40 4.00 9.71
CA GLU A 160 -4.92 5.32 9.32
C GLU A 160 -3.84 6.41 9.33
N LEU A 161 -2.85 6.28 10.23
CA LEU A 161 -1.69 7.17 10.27
C LEU A 161 -0.83 7.08 9.00
N VAL A 162 -0.55 5.87 8.50
CA VAL A 162 0.34 5.65 7.32
C VAL A 162 -0.41 5.65 5.98
N LYS A 163 -1.73 5.53 6.01
CA LYS A 163 -2.58 5.41 4.82
C LYS A 163 -2.33 6.49 3.76
N PRO A 164 -2.12 7.79 4.09
CA PRO A 164 -1.81 8.79 3.07
C PRO A 164 -0.48 8.54 2.36
N LEU A 165 0.56 8.11 3.09
CA LEU A 165 1.84 7.71 2.52
C LEU A 165 1.67 6.48 1.61
N CYS A 166 0.82 5.52 1.99
CA CYS A 166 0.53 4.34 1.16
C CYS A 166 -0.12 4.73 -0.18
N TRP A 167 -1.04 5.70 -0.17
CA TRP A 167 -1.68 6.18 -1.40
C TRP A 167 -0.71 6.92 -2.33
N SER A 168 0.27 7.62 -1.76
CA SER A 168 1.35 8.26 -2.48
C SER A 168 2.36 7.25 -3.05
N ILE A 169 2.86 6.33 -2.22
CA ILE A 169 3.87 5.34 -2.63
C ILE A 169 3.33 4.38 -3.70
N GLN A 170 2.03 4.09 -3.70
CA GLN A 170 1.37 3.29 -4.73
C GLN A 170 1.55 3.89 -6.13
N VAL A 171 1.45 5.22 -6.27
CA VAL A 171 1.67 5.92 -7.54
C VAL A 171 3.16 5.95 -7.87
N ALA A 172 3.98 6.33 -6.90
CA ALA A 172 5.41 6.48 -7.09
C ALA A 172 6.07 5.17 -7.54
N ALA A 173 5.71 4.04 -6.92
CA ALA A 173 6.24 2.73 -7.26
C ALA A 173 5.96 2.31 -8.72
N ARG A 174 4.91 2.84 -9.34
CA ARG A 174 4.51 2.53 -10.73
C ARG A 174 5.20 3.43 -11.76
N TRP A 175 5.29 4.72 -11.47
CA TRP A 175 5.62 5.74 -12.49
C TRP A 175 7.00 6.36 -12.33
N SER A 176 7.67 6.16 -11.19
CA SER A 176 9.00 6.72 -10.95
C SER A 176 10.11 5.72 -11.28
N ASN A 177 11.29 6.24 -11.62
CA ASN A 177 12.54 5.49 -11.60
C ASN A 177 13.12 5.44 -10.17
N PRO A 178 14.13 4.59 -9.88
CA PRO A 178 14.66 4.45 -8.53
C PRO A 178 15.19 5.75 -7.91
N GLU A 179 15.71 6.68 -8.72
CA GLU A 179 16.20 7.97 -8.24
C GLU A 179 15.07 8.90 -7.78
N THR A 180 13.98 8.98 -8.55
CA THR A 180 12.79 9.72 -8.17
C THR A 180 12.03 9.00 -7.06
N PHE A 181 12.13 7.68 -6.95
CA PHE A 181 11.50 6.88 -5.90
C PHE A 181 12.19 6.99 -4.53
N ALA A 182 13.42 7.52 -4.49
CA ALA A 182 14.25 7.60 -3.29
C ALA A 182 13.59 8.22 -2.03
N PRO A 183 12.75 9.29 -2.12
CA PRO A 183 12.11 9.86 -0.94
C PRO A 183 11.22 8.85 -0.21
N TRP A 184 10.46 8.05 -0.96
CA TRP A 184 9.61 7.00 -0.41
C TRP A 184 10.41 5.83 0.16
N ILE A 185 11.50 5.43 -0.50
CA ILE A 185 12.43 4.43 0.04
C ILE A 185 12.96 4.90 1.40
N SER A 186 13.38 6.17 1.50
CA SER A 186 13.84 6.76 2.75
C SER A 186 12.74 6.81 3.81
N ALA A 187 11.50 7.10 3.41
CA ALA A 187 10.35 7.08 4.31
C ALA A 187 10.08 5.68 4.88
N VAL A 188 9.99 4.65 4.04
CA VAL A 188 9.76 3.27 4.51
C VAL A 188 10.91 2.80 5.41
N ARG A 189 12.16 3.09 5.04
CA ARG A 189 13.34 2.81 5.90
C ARG A 189 13.25 3.54 7.24
N GLY A 190 12.79 4.79 7.23
CA GLY A 190 12.60 5.62 8.43
C GLY A 190 11.54 5.03 9.37
N LEU A 191 10.41 4.58 8.83
CA LEU A 191 9.35 3.91 9.59
C LEU A 191 9.83 2.59 10.18
N ALA A 192 10.52 1.77 9.39
CA ALA A 192 11.08 0.50 9.82
C ALA A 192 12.12 0.68 10.95
N SER A 193 12.99 1.68 10.81
CA SER A 193 14.00 2.02 11.81
C SER A 193 13.36 2.56 13.09
N GLU A 194 12.27 3.33 12.98
CA GLU A 194 11.52 3.83 14.15
C GLU A 194 10.85 2.68 14.91
N ALA A 195 10.30 1.70 14.21
CA ALA A 195 9.70 0.50 14.81
C ALA A 195 10.75 -0.37 15.53
N ALA A 196 11.91 -0.58 14.89
CA ALA A 196 13.03 -1.34 15.43
C ALA A 196 13.72 -0.67 16.63
N ASP A 197 13.46 0.62 16.86
CA ASP A 197 14.04 1.36 17.97
C ASP A 197 13.29 1.09 19.29
N ILE A 198 13.80 0.12 20.07
CA ILE A 198 13.20 -0.32 21.35
C ILE A 198 13.90 0.34 22.55
N ARG A 199 14.48 1.54 22.38
CA ARG A 199 15.25 2.24 23.43
C ARG A 199 14.56 2.35 24.80
N ASN A 200 13.23 2.25 24.89
CA ASN A 200 12.47 2.50 26.11
C ASN A 200 11.93 1.24 26.82
N GLY A 201 12.13 0.03 26.28
CA GLY A 201 11.41 -1.15 26.78
C GLY A 201 9.89 -0.97 26.69
N GLY A 202 9.11 -2.03 26.94
CA GLY A 202 7.66 -1.92 26.86
C GLY A 202 6.95 -3.24 26.69
N ASN A 203 5.65 -3.15 26.45
CA ASN A 203 4.81 -4.29 26.17
C ASN A 203 5.10 -4.81 24.76
N GLY A 204 5.56 -6.06 24.65
CA GLY A 204 5.95 -6.66 23.37
C GLY A 204 4.85 -6.63 22.30
N MET A 205 3.57 -6.72 22.70
CA MET A 205 2.44 -6.62 21.77
C MET A 205 2.40 -5.24 21.12
N LEU A 206 2.44 -4.18 21.93
CA LEU A 206 2.37 -2.79 21.47
C LEU A 206 3.62 -2.39 20.68
N LEU A 207 4.79 -2.87 21.09
CA LEU A 207 6.02 -2.68 20.36
C LEU A 207 5.96 -3.34 18.98
N GLY A 208 5.37 -4.53 18.86
CA GLY A 208 5.12 -5.19 17.58
C GLY A 208 4.29 -4.32 16.64
N LEU A 209 3.17 -3.75 17.11
CA LEU A 209 2.27 -2.94 16.28
C LEU A 209 2.97 -1.73 15.60
N ARG A 210 4.10 -1.26 16.14
CA ARG A 210 4.91 -0.19 15.51
C ARG A 210 5.46 -0.58 14.14
N HIS A 211 5.51 -1.87 13.80
CA HIS A 211 5.91 -2.36 12.47
C HIS A 211 4.80 -2.24 11.40
N ILE A 212 3.55 -2.00 11.79
CA ILE A 212 2.41 -1.87 10.86
C ILE A 212 2.64 -0.81 9.78
N PRO A 213 3.06 0.44 10.11
CA PRO A 213 3.28 1.46 9.09
C PRO A 213 4.25 1.03 8.00
N ALA A 214 5.37 0.44 8.39
CA ALA A 214 6.40 0.01 7.47
C ALA A 214 5.95 -1.20 6.63
N LEU A 215 5.23 -2.16 7.21
CA LEU A 215 4.62 -3.29 6.51
C LEU A 215 3.63 -2.82 5.44
N CYS A 216 2.69 -1.94 5.81
CA CYS A 216 1.69 -1.42 4.88
C CYS A 216 2.34 -0.67 3.72
N ALA A 217 3.31 0.21 3.99
CA ALA A 217 3.97 1.00 2.96
C ALA A 217 4.84 0.14 2.03
N MET A 218 5.64 -0.79 2.60
CA MET A 218 6.47 -1.71 1.82
C MET A 218 5.63 -2.63 0.92
N PHE A 219 4.55 -3.21 1.47
CA PHE A 219 3.69 -4.10 0.71
C PHE A 219 2.92 -3.34 -0.37
N THR A 220 2.43 -2.14 -0.07
CA THR A 220 1.77 -1.27 -1.06
C THR A 220 2.69 -0.97 -2.23
N ALA A 221 3.94 -0.57 -1.96
CA ALA A 221 4.92 -0.31 -3.01
C ALA A 221 5.24 -1.56 -3.83
N THR A 222 5.39 -2.71 -3.16
CA THR A 222 5.70 -3.99 -3.82
C THR A 222 4.56 -4.42 -4.73
N LEU A 223 3.31 -4.40 -4.24
CA LEU A 223 2.14 -4.75 -5.04
C LEU A 223 1.97 -3.83 -6.25
N ALA A 224 2.13 -2.52 -6.07
CA ALA A 224 2.08 -1.58 -7.17
C ALA A 224 3.16 -1.83 -8.23
N ALA A 225 4.40 -2.05 -7.78
CA ALA A 225 5.54 -2.26 -8.66
C ALA A 225 5.48 -3.60 -9.40
N VAL A 226 5.08 -4.69 -8.72
CA VAL A 226 4.91 -6.02 -9.30
C VAL A 226 3.84 -6.00 -10.40
N GLY A 227 2.66 -5.44 -10.11
CA GLY A 227 1.59 -5.34 -11.11
C GLY A 227 1.93 -4.45 -12.31
N GLN A 228 2.91 -3.55 -12.19
CA GLN A 228 3.41 -2.71 -13.29
C GLN A 228 4.74 -3.23 -13.88
N LYS A 229 5.27 -4.36 -13.37
CA LYS A 229 6.57 -4.94 -13.75
C LYS A 229 7.76 -3.97 -13.57
N ARG A 230 7.67 -3.08 -12.58
CA ARG A 230 8.72 -2.14 -12.15
C ARG A 230 9.67 -2.81 -11.17
N TRP A 231 10.39 -3.83 -11.65
CA TRP A 231 11.28 -4.66 -10.85
C TRP A 231 12.47 -3.91 -10.26
N ASP A 232 12.88 -2.82 -10.90
CA ASP A 232 13.88 -1.86 -10.43
C ASP A 232 13.46 -1.23 -9.09
N ASN A 233 12.20 -0.78 -8.99
CA ASN A 233 11.66 -0.21 -7.76
C ASN A 233 11.46 -1.26 -6.66
N VAL A 234 11.06 -2.49 -7.02
CA VAL A 234 11.02 -3.61 -6.07
C VAL A 234 12.40 -3.84 -5.48
N ARG A 235 13.42 -4.00 -6.32
CA ARG A 235 14.80 -4.22 -5.88
C ARG A 235 15.29 -3.10 -4.96
N ALA A 236 15.14 -1.84 -5.39
CA ALA A 236 15.64 -0.69 -4.66
C ALA A 236 15.04 -0.59 -3.24
N LEU A 237 13.74 -0.84 -3.12
CA LEU A 237 13.04 -0.78 -1.83
C LEU A 237 13.24 -2.02 -0.96
N VAL A 238 13.14 -3.21 -1.54
CA VAL A 238 13.00 -4.47 -0.79
C VAL A 238 14.36 -5.09 -0.47
N LEU A 239 15.32 -4.98 -1.40
CA LEU A 239 16.64 -5.63 -1.29
C LEU A 239 17.77 -4.65 -0.97
N ASP A 240 17.84 -3.53 -1.70
CA ASP A 240 18.97 -2.59 -1.59
C ASP A 240 18.84 -1.70 -0.34
N THR A 241 17.62 -1.56 0.20
CA THR A 241 17.37 -0.82 1.43
C THR A 241 17.64 -1.69 2.65
N THR A 242 18.56 -1.24 3.50
CA THR A 242 18.89 -1.91 4.75
C THR A 242 18.48 -1.10 5.97
N ILE A 243 18.14 -1.81 7.05
CA ILE A 243 17.94 -1.26 8.38
C ILE A 243 18.87 -1.95 9.37
N MET A 244 19.15 -1.27 10.49
CA MET A 244 19.91 -1.86 11.57
C MET A 244 18.96 -2.57 12.54
N ASN A 245 19.17 -3.86 12.79
CA ASN A 245 18.40 -4.60 13.78
C ASN A 245 18.87 -4.30 15.22
N LEU A 246 18.17 -4.87 16.21
CA LEU A 246 18.53 -4.75 17.63
C LEU A 246 19.94 -5.26 17.96
N HIS A 247 20.44 -6.22 17.17
CA HIS A 247 21.78 -6.80 17.29
C HIS A 247 22.86 -6.00 16.55
N ARG A 248 22.52 -4.81 16.03
CA ARG A 248 23.40 -3.93 15.23
C ARG A 248 23.90 -4.53 13.92
N GLU A 249 23.15 -5.48 13.38
CA GLU A 249 23.40 -6.07 12.07
C GLU A 249 22.55 -5.35 11.02
N GLN A 250 23.14 -5.11 9.84
CA GLN A 250 22.40 -4.55 8.72
C GLN A 250 21.60 -5.64 8.02
N LEU A 251 20.29 -5.42 7.92
CA LEU A 251 19.37 -6.32 7.25
C LEU A 251 18.60 -5.60 6.14
N PRO A 252 18.50 -6.20 4.94
CA PRO A 252 17.53 -5.83 3.93
C PRO A 252 16.13 -5.70 4.53
N LEU A 253 15.38 -4.74 4.03
CA LEU A 253 14.04 -4.41 4.50
C LEU A 253 13.11 -5.63 4.49
N ILE A 254 13.25 -6.50 3.48
CA ILE A 254 12.43 -7.72 3.30
C ILE A 254 12.51 -8.72 4.45
N ASP A 255 13.60 -8.72 5.20
CA ASP A 255 13.78 -9.64 6.33
C ASP A 255 13.54 -8.95 7.67
N ALA A 256 13.57 -7.62 7.68
CA ALA A 256 13.22 -6.82 8.85
C ALA A 256 11.71 -6.64 9.02
N ILE A 257 10.96 -6.66 7.93
CA ILE A 257 9.52 -6.50 7.91
C ILE A 257 8.94 -7.76 7.28
N THR A 258 8.07 -8.45 8.02
CA THR A 258 7.33 -9.63 7.54
C THR A 258 5.87 -9.50 7.99
N TYR A 259 4.99 -10.39 7.52
CA TYR A 259 3.62 -10.44 8.05
C TYR A 259 3.57 -10.68 9.56
N TYR A 260 4.56 -11.35 10.12
CA TYR A 260 4.56 -11.71 11.52
C TYR A 260 5.18 -10.64 12.40
N ALA A 261 6.07 -9.79 11.87
CA ALA A 261 6.77 -8.76 12.63
C ALA A 261 5.85 -7.92 13.54
N PRO A 262 4.63 -7.48 13.12
CA PRO A 262 3.75 -6.75 14.02
C PRO A 262 3.16 -7.56 15.18
N PHE A 263 3.20 -8.88 15.09
CA PHE A 263 2.47 -9.82 15.94
C PHE A 263 3.36 -10.88 16.63
N GLU A 264 4.68 -10.84 16.45
CA GLU A 264 5.63 -11.85 16.95
C GLU A 264 5.59 -12.07 18.47
N ASN A 265 5.36 -11.01 19.25
CA ASN A 265 5.43 -11.05 20.71
C ASN A 265 4.08 -11.41 21.40
N HIS A 266 3.15 -12.04 20.68
CA HIS A 266 1.78 -12.21 21.14
C HIS A 266 1.56 -13.66 21.58
N SER A 267 1.15 -13.87 22.83
CA SER A 267 0.81 -15.20 23.36
C SER A 267 -0.54 -15.73 22.84
N SER A 268 -1.30 -14.95 22.06
CA SER A 268 -2.55 -15.37 21.47
C SER A 268 -2.69 -14.91 20.02
N ASP A 269 -2.94 -15.84 19.11
CA ASP A 269 -3.28 -15.61 17.69
C ASP A 269 -4.59 -14.80 17.48
N ARG A 270 -5.23 -14.36 18.57
CA ARG A 270 -6.54 -13.69 18.55
C ARG A 270 -6.49 -12.30 17.93
N LEU A 271 -5.41 -11.53 18.11
CA LEU A 271 -5.35 -10.15 17.62
C LEU A 271 -5.36 -10.09 16.08
N PRO A 272 -4.48 -10.82 15.35
CA PRO A 272 -4.58 -10.90 13.89
C PRO A 272 -5.95 -11.38 13.41
N GLN A 273 -6.51 -12.40 14.06
CA GLN A 273 -7.83 -12.95 13.72
C GLN A 273 -8.93 -11.90 13.87
N LEU A 274 -8.90 -11.14 14.97
CA LEU A 274 -9.85 -10.06 15.23
C LEU A 274 -9.77 -8.97 14.15
N LEU A 275 -8.56 -8.50 13.84
CA LEU A 275 -8.34 -7.46 12.83
C LEU A 275 -8.89 -7.91 11.46
N ALA A 276 -8.52 -9.10 11.02
CA ALA A 276 -8.96 -9.65 9.75
C ALA A 276 -10.48 -9.87 9.69
N ARG A 277 -11.08 -10.42 10.75
CA ARG A 277 -12.52 -10.68 10.82
C ARG A 277 -13.34 -9.40 10.84
N SER A 278 -12.90 -8.37 11.58
CA SER A 278 -13.62 -7.10 11.64
C SER A 278 -13.78 -6.44 10.27
N VAL A 279 -12.76 -6.56 9.40
CA VAL A 279 -12.81 -5.98 8.04
C VAL A 279 -13.49 -6.90 7.03
N THR A 280 -13.30 -8.22 7.16
CA THR A 280 -13.86 -9.19 6.20
C THR A 280 -15.36 -9.38 6.41
N ASP A 281 -15.80 -9.47 7.66
CA ASP A 281 -17.20 -9.71 8.01
C ASP A 281 -17.98 -8.39 8.15
N ASN A 282 -17.30 -7.23 8.07
CA ASN A 282 -17.87 -5.89 8.29
C ASN A 282 -18.63 -5.78 9.63
N GLU A 283 -18.07 -6.38 10.67
CA GLU A 283 -18.62 -6.45 12.04
C GLU A 283 -17.74 -5.62 12.99
N ASP A 284 -18.33 -5.10 14.06
CA ASP A 284 -17.58 -4.39 15.09
C ASP A 284 -16.60 -5.32 15.83
N MET A 285 -15.50 -4.76 16.34
CA MET A 285 -14.44 -5.55 16.98
C MET A 285 -14.91 -6.28 18.24
N ALA A 286 -15.84 -5.72 19.02
CA ALA A 286 -16.31 -6.37 20.25
C ALA A 286 -17.14 -7.62 19.92
N THR A 287 -18.03 -7.52 18.94
CA THR A 287 -18.81 -8.65 18.41
C THR A 287 -17.89 -9.72 17.81
N CYS A 288 -16.94 -9.32 16.96
CA CYS A 288 -15.94 -10.23 16.40
C CYS A 288 -15.14 -10.97 17.47
N LEU A 289 -14.69 -10.26 18.52
CA LEU A 289 -13.98 -10.88 19.63
C LEU A 289 -14.88 -11.87 20.38
N GLY A 290 -16.16 -11.54 20.59
CA GLY A 290 -17.15 -12.46 21.14
C GLY A 290 -17.28 -13.75 20.33
N HIS A 291 -17.22 -13.68 19.00
CA HIS A 291 -17.21 -14.87 18.14
C HIS A 291 -15.94 -15.71 18.31
N LEU A 292 -14.78 -15.08 18.43
CA LEU A 292 -13.49 -15.75 18.60
C LEU A 292 -13.36 -16.41 19.98
N VAL A 293 -13.77 -15.72 21.05
CA VAL A 293 -13.75 -16.24 22.42
C VAL A 293 -14.66 -17.45 22.55
N ASN A 294 -15.88 -17.36 21.99
CA ASN A 294 -16.86 -18.44 22.04
C ASN A 294 -16.64 -19.53 20.96
N ARG A 295 -15.56 -19.45 20.16
CA ARG A 295 -15.25 -20.38 19.05
C ARG A 295 -16.42 -20.59 18.08
N ARG A 296 -17.20 -19.54 17.81
CA ARG A 296 -18.36 -19.58 16.91
C ARG A 296 -17.98 -19.55 15.43
N LYS A 297 -16.79 -19.03 15.10
CA LYS A 297 -16.23 -18.98 13.75
C LYS A 297 -14.88 -19.69 13.73
N ALA A 298 -14.56 -20.37 12.62
CA ALA A 298 -13.24 -20.96 12.42
C ALA A 298 -12.16 -19.88 12.26
N ASN A 299 -10.94 -20.18 12.70
CA ASN A 299 -9.80 -19.29 12.51
C ASN A 299 -9.46 -19.17 11.02
N LEU A 300 -9.12 -17.95 10.57
CA LEU A 300 -8.56 -17.73 9.25
C LEU A 300 -7.17 -18.35 9.17
N HIS A 301 -6.78 -18.84 7.99
CA HIS A 301 -5.45 -19.41 7.79
C HIS A 301 -4.34 -18.36 7.81
N THR A 302 -4.60 -17.16 7.28
CA THR A 302 -3.58 -16.10 7.09
C THR A 302 -4.10 -14.73 7.52
N PRO A 303 -4.51 -14.58 8.78
CA PRO A 303 -5.24 -13.40 9.23
C PRO A 303 -4.52 -12.07 8.91
N VAL A 304 -3.19 -12.01 9.04
CA VAL A 304 -2.46 -10.78 8.72
C VAL A 304 -2.54 -10.42 7.23
N ALA A 305 -2.32 -11.39 6.34
CA ALA A 305 -2.37 -11.16 4.91
C ALA A 305 -3.82 -10.89 4.46
N ASP A 306 -4.82 -11.55 5.05
CA ASP A 306 -6.24 -11.27 4.83
C ASP A 306 -6.64 -9.87 5.27
N TRP A 307 -6.15 -9.41 6.42
CA TRP A 307 -6.34 -8.05 6.90
C TRP A 307 -5.71 -7.03 5.96
N LEU A 308 -4.43 -7.22 5.60
CA LEU A 308 -3.70 -6.33 4.70
C LEU A 308 -4.37 -6.25 3.32
N HIS A 309 -4.82 -7.38 2.78
CA HIS A 309 -5.53 -7.44 1.51
C HIS A 309 -6.78 -6.54 1.50
N HIS A 310 -7.62 -6.63 2.54
CA HIS A 310 -8.81 -5.78 2.63
C HIS A 310 -8.46 -4.30 2.82
N LEU A 311 -7.49 -3.98 3.68
CA LEU A 311 -7.08 -2.59 3.94
C LEU A 311 -6.54 -1.89 2.70
N LEU A 312 -5.74 -2.58 1.90
CA LEU A 312 -5.07 -1.99 0.74
C LEU A 312 -6.00 -1.86 -0.47
N ARG A 313 -7.07 -2.66 -0.57
CA ARG A 313 -7.96 -2.71 -1.75
C ARG A 313 -8.39 -1.34 -2.29
N PRO A 314 -8.83 -0.36 -1.46
CA PRO A 314 -9.24 0.95 -1.95
C PRO A 314 -8.10 1.73 -2.62
N ALA A 315 -6.86 1.56 -2.15
CA ALA A 315 -5.72 2.23 -2.74
C ALA A 315 -5.42 1.73 -4.17
N PHE A 316 -5.90 0.54 -4.53
CA PHE A 316 -5.62 -0.08 -5.81
C PHE A 316 -6.78 -0.05 -6.82
N ASN A 317 -7.92 0.59 -6.49
CA ASN A 317 -9.06 0.75 -7.40
C ASN A 317 -8.68 1.29 -8.79
N GLU A 318 -7.70 2.21 -8.86
CA GLU A 318 -7.25 2.79 -10.14
C GLU A 318 -6.26 1.91 -10.91
N GLN A 319 -5.65 0.92 -10.26
CA GLN A 319 -4.67 0.02 -10.88
C GLN A 319 -5.32 -1.31 -11.29
N PHE A 320 -6.19 -1.85 -10.44
CA PHE A 320 -6.86 -3.13 -10.68
C PHE A 320 -8.39 -2.88 -10.70
N PRO A 321 -9.03 -3.04 -11.88
CA PRO A 321 -10.45 -2.73 -12.07
C PRO A 321 -11.40 -3.63 -11.28
N ASP A 322 -11.00 -4.88 -11.00
CA ASP A 322 -11.83 -5.87 -10.33
C ASP A 322 -11.06 -6.62 -9.22
N ASP A 323 -11.83 -7.34 -8.40
CA ASP A 323 -11.30 -8.07 -7.25
C ASP A 323 -10.50 -9.31 -7.67
N GLU A 324 -10.79 -9.88 -8.84
CA GLU A 324 -10.09 -11.08 -9.33
C GLU A 324 -8.64 -10.73 -9.70
N LEU A 325 -8.44 -9.64 -10.45
CA LEU A 325 -7.10 -9.17 -10.79
C LEU A 325 -6.36 -8.67 -9.55
N TYR A 326 -7.04 -7.99 -8.63
CA TYR A 326 -6.42 -7.57 -7.37
C TYR A 326 -5.94 -8.77 -6.55
N ASP A 327 -6.78 -9.80 -6.39
CA ASP A 327 -6.42 -11.04 -5.70
C ASP A 327 -5.19 -11.70 -6.38
N GLN A 328 -5.18 -11.77 -7.72
CA GLN A 328 -4.08 -12.38 -8.48
C GLN A 328 -2.76 -11.64 -8.29
N GLU A 329 -2.78 -10.31 -8.36
CA GLU A 329 -1.59 -9.47 -8.22
C GLU A 329 -1.11 -9.40 -6.77
N PHE A 330 -2.03 -9.45 -5.79
CA PHE A 330 -1.68 -9.58 -4.37
C PHE A 330 -0.96 -10.90 -4.10
N ASP A 331 -1.49 -12.02 -4.60
CA ASP A 331 -0.85 -13.34 -4.49
C ASP A 331 0.53 -13.33 -5.15
N THR A 332 0.66 -12.70 -6.32
CA THR A 332 1.93 -12.57 -7.05
C THR A 332 2.96 -11.76 -6.26
N ALA A 333 2.56 -10.61 -5.71
CA ALA A 333 3.43 -9.78 -4.89
C ALA A 333 3.91 -10.53 -3.63
N GLU A 334 3.01 -11.28 -2.99
CA GLU A 334 3.33 -12.11 -1.83
C GLU A 334 4.37 -13.20 -2.17
N ILE A 335 4.21 -13.89 -3.30
CA ILE A 335 5.15 -14.91 -3.76
C ILE A 335 6.51 -14.31 -4.10
N PHE A 336 6.54 -13.15 -4.76
CA PHE A 336 7.80 -12.46 -5.04
C PHE A 336 8.53 -12.08 -3.74
N LEU A 337 7.84 -11.54 -2.72
CA LEU A 337 8.44 -11.32 -1.40
C LEU A 337 8.92 -12.64 -0.78
N GLY A 338 8.12 -13.70 -0.88
CA GLY A 338 8.44 -15.09 -0.54
C GLY A 338 9.80 -15.54 -1.04
N VAL A 339 9.93 -15.56 -2.36
CA VAL A 339 11.09 -16.09 -3.08
C VAL A 339 12.31 -15.16 -2.95
N LEU A 340 12.12 -13.84 -2.93
CA LEU A 340 13.21 -12.89 -2.71
C LEU A 340 13.79 -12.98 -1.29
N SER A 341 12.95 -13.18 -0.27
CA SER A 341 13.41 -13.41 1.10
C SER A 341 14.12 -14.77 1.21
N GLN A 342 13.61 -15.80 0.54
CA GLN A 342 14.29 -17.10 0.47
C GLN A 342 15.68 -16.99 -0.15
N ASP A 343 15.81 -16.22 -1.24
CA ASP A 343 17.11 -15.93 -1.85
C ASP A 343 18.08 -15.27 -0.87
N GLN A 344 17.62 -14.24 -0.13
CA GLN A 344 18.44 -13.59 0.90
C GLN A 344 18.87 -14.58 2.01
N ALA A 345 17.96 -15.46 2.44
CA ALA A 345 18.27 -16.49 3.43
C ALA A 345 19.35 -17.47 2.93
N ILE A 346 19.31 -17.87 1.66
CA ILE A 346 20.32 -18.74 1.04
C ILE A 346 21.70 -18.04 1.01
N GLN A 347 21.75 -16.78 0.55
CA GLN A 347 23.02 -16.03 0.48
C GLN A 347 23.66 -15.79 1.85
N ARG A 348 22.84 -15.67 2.91
CA ARG A 348 23.35 -15.58 4.28
C ARG A 348 23.83 -16.92 4.80
N ARG A 349 23.15 -18.03 4.50
CA ARG A 349 23.59 -19.37 4.89
C ARG A 349 25.00 -19.69 4.39
N THR A 350 25.35 -19.24 3.19
CA THR A 350 26.71 -19.42 2.63
C THR A 350 27.77 -18.54 3.29
N SER A 351 27.38 -17.51 4.05
CA SER A 351 28.26 -16.46 4.53
C SER A 351 28.32 -16.32 6.07
N ALA A 352 27.41 -16.96 6.81
CA ALA A 352 27.20 -16.70 8.23
C ALA A 352 27.75 -17.80 9.16
N GLU A 353 28.46 -17.39 10.21
CA GLU A 353 28.86 -18.23 11.35
C GLU A 353 27.71 -18.48 12.36
N ARG A 354 26.55 -17.78 12.20
CA ARG A 354 25.38 -17.87 13.10
C ARG A 354 24.14 -18.44 12.42
N ALA A 355 23.27 -19.06 13.23
CA ALA A 355 21.98 -19.60 12.81
C ALA A 355 20.95 -18.48 12.58
N TRP A 356 20.85 -18.00 11.34
CA TRP A 356 19.75 -17.17 10.86
C TRP A 356 18.54 -18.02 10.48
N PRO A 357 17.31 -17.46 10.42
CA PRO A 357 16.18 -18.16 9.86
C PRO A 357 16.55 -18.67 8.46
N SER A 358 16.53 -19.99 8.30
CA SER A 358 16.92 -20.63 7.04
C SER A 358 15.83 -20.50 5.97
N ARG A 359 14.65 -20.02 6.32
CA ARG A 359 13.48 -19.97 5.46
C ARG A 359 12.85 -18.59 5.44
N SER A 360 12.23 -18.26 4.32
CA SER A 360 11.34 -17.11 4.17
C SER A 360 10.24 -17.12 5.25
N GLN A 361 9.78 -15.94 5.61
CA GLN A 361 8.63 -15.75 6.50
C GLN A 361 7.41 -15.18 5.76
N TRP A 362 7.50 -15.03 4.45
CA TRP A 362 6.46 -14.45 3.63
C TRP A 362 5.53 -15.56 3.12
N PHE A 363 4.63 -16.02 4.00
CA PHE A 363 3.56 -16.96 3.66
C PHE A 363 2.20 -16.38 4.07
N GLY A 364 1.42 -15.94 3.10
CA GLY A 364 0.10 -15.35 3.33
C GLY A 364 -0.97 -16.06 2.48
N ARG A 365 -1.88 -15.29 1.89
CA ARG A 365 -3.12 -15.81 1.28
C ARG A 365 -2.86 -16.74 0.10
N SER A 366 -1.77 -16.50 -0.63
CA SER A 366 -1.40 -17.28 -1.83
C SER A 366 -1.28 -18.78 -1.53
N THR A 367 -0.84 -19.13 -0.32
CA THR A 367 -0.66 -20.53 0.09
C THR A 367 -1.97 -21.31 0.16
N TRP A 368 -3.08 -20.75 0.66
CA TRP A 368 -4.37 -21.47 0.69
C TRP A 368 -5.24 -21.24 -0.56
N ARG A 369 -5.10 -20.07 -1.23
CA ARG A 369 -5.81 -19.78 -2.49
C ARG A 369 -5.29 -20.59 -3.68
N SER A 370 -4.03 -21.05 -3.62
CA SER A 370 -3.44 -21.89 -4.68
C SER A 370 -4.23 -23.17 -4.97
N ARG A 371 -5.06 -23.64 -4.02
CA ARG A 371 -5.92 -24.82 -4.19
C ARG A 371 -7.02 -24.63 -5.23
N ASP A 372 -7.64 -23.46 -5.25
CA ASP A 372 -8.71 -23.15 -6.21
C ASP A 372 -8.14 -22.82 -7.59
N ARG A 373 -6.83 -22.63 -7.68
CA ARG A 373 -6.11 -22.46 -8.93
C ARG A 373 -5.79 -23.81 -9.54
N ARG A 374 -5.85 -23.85 -10.87
CA ARG A 374 -5.46 -25.03 -11.65
C ARG A 374 -3.96 -25.31 -11.59
N ILE A 375 -3.14 -24.28 -11.32
CA ILE A 375 -1.68 -24.35 -11.28
C ILE A 375 -1.19 -23.66 -10.01
N ASN A 376 -0.20 -24.26 -9.35
CA ASN A 376 0.44 -23.66 -8.19
C ASN A 376 1.20 -22.40 -8.64
N PRO A 377 0.97 -21.22 -8.03
CA PRO A 377 1.58 -19.98 -8.50
C PRO A 377 3.11 -19.95 -8.31
N VAL A 378 3.68 -20.77 -7.43
CA VAL A 378 5.14 -20.96 -7.34
C VAL A 378 5.67 -21.77 -8.52
N GLU A 379 4.90 -22.74 -9.02
CA GLU A 379 5.24 -23.50 -10.23
C GLU A 379 5.12 -22.62 -11.48
N GLU A 380 4.10 -21.76 -11.57
CA GLU A 380 3.96 -20.76 -12.64
C GLU A 380 5.21 -19.85 -12.72
N LEU A 381 5.70 -19.40 -11.56
CA LEU A 381 6.93 -18.61 -11.49
C LEU A 381 8.14 -19.43 -11.97
N ALA A 382 8.25 -20.69 -11.57
CA ALA A 382 9.33 -21.58 -12.01
C ALA A 382 9.30 -21.83 -13.53
N ASP A 383 8.11 -21.95 -14.12
CA ASP A 383 7.91 -22.04 -15.57
C ASP A 383 8.30 -20.72 -16.28
N GLU A 384 7.99 -19.56 -15.68
CA GLU A 384 8.37 -18.27 -16.23
C GLU A 384 9.90 -18.11 -16.29
N VAL A 385 10.62 -18.47 -15.22
CA VAL A 385 12.09 -18.43 -15.21
C VAL A 385 12.68 -19.37 -16.26
N ARG A 386 12.15 -20.60 -16.36
CA ARG A 386 12.62 -21.58 -17.35
C ARG A 386 12.37 -21.15 -18.79
N SER A 387 11.23 -20.53 -19.07
CA SER A 387 10.86 -20.11 -20.42
C SER A 387 11.59 -18.85 -20.88
N ARG A 388 11.79 -17.86 -19.99
CA ARG A 388 12.39 -16.56 -20.33
C ARG A 388 13.90 -16.51 -20.09
N GLY A 389 14.41 -17.33 -19.18
CA GLY A 389 15.83 -17.39 -18.83
C GLY A 389 16.40 -16.00 -18.52
N ALA A 390 17.51 -15.65 -19.18
CA ALA A 390 18.19 -14.36 -19.00
C ALA A 390 17.35 -13.12 -19.35
N THR A 391 16.29 -13.26 -20.17
CA THR A 391 15.39 -12.15 -20.54
C THR A 391 14.23 -11.93 -19.56
N TRP A 392 14.19 -12.71 -18.48
CA TRP A 392 13.18 -12.55 -17.45
C TRP A 392 13.34 -11.19 -16.75
N GLY A 393 12.25 -10.41 -16.70
CA GLY A 393 12.25 -9.02 -16.22
C GLY A 393 12.92 -8.83 -14.84
N PRO A 394 12.61 -9.67 -13.84
CA PRO A 394 13.27 -9.66 -12.55
C PRO A 394 14.80 -9.77 -12.62
N LEU A 395 15.34 -10.70 -13.41
CA LEU A 395 16.79 -10.87 -13.56
C LEU A 395 17.43 -9.67 -14.27
N SER A 396 16.75 -9.11 -15.26
CA SER A 396 17.22 -7.93 -16.00
C SER A 396 17.32 -6.69 -15.10
N ALA A 397 16.44 -6.58 -14.10
CA ALA A 397 16.52 -5.55 -13.07
C ALA A 397 17.55 -5.85 -11.96
N GLY A 398 18.20 -7.02 -12.01
CA GLY A 398 19.20 -7.47 -11.05
C GLY A 398 18.63 -8.06 -9.76
N LEU A 399 17.35 -8.44 -9.73
CA LEU A 399 16.83 -9.34 -8.69
C LEU A 399 17.58 -10.68 -8.79
N PHE A 400 17.71 -11.39 -7.66
CA PHE A 400 18.55 -12.61 -7.57
C PHE A 400 20.01 -12.38 -8.00
N GLY A 401 20.51 -11.15 -7.89
CA GLY A 401 21.83 -10.76 -8.41
C GLY A 401 21.95 -10.87 -9.93
N GLY A 402 20.85 -10.92 -10.66
CA GLY A 402 20.82 -11.13 -12.12
C GLY A 402 21.19 -12.56 -12.54
N ASN A 403 21.19 -13.53 -11.62
CA ASN A 403 21.57 -14.91 -11.88
C ASN A 403 20.35 -15.85 -11.90
N ALA A 404 20.15 -16.55 -13.02
CA ALA A 404 19.03 -17.48 -13.21
C ALA A 404 19.10 -18.70 -12.28
N ASP A 405 20.28 -19.29 -12.08
CA ASP A 405 20.47 -20.44 -11.18
C ASP A 405 20.14 -20.06 -9.73
N ARG A 406 20.51 -18.84 -9.33
CA ARG A 406 20.17 -18.29 -8.02
C ARG A 406 18.65 -18.13 -7.86
N ALA A 407 17.96 -17.62 -8.87
CA ALA A 407 16.50 -17.55 -8.88
C ALA A 407 15.85 -18.94 -8.81
N THR A 408 16.29 -19.90 -9.64
CA THR A 408 15.75 -21.26 -9.65
C THR A 408 15.95 -21.96 -8.30
N THR A 409 17.12 -21.77 -7.67
CA THR A 409 17.40 -22.33 -6.33
C THR A 409 16.47 -21.75 -5.28
N ALA A 410 16.30 -20.41 -5.27
CA ALA A 410 15.41 -19.73 -4.33
C ALA A 410 13.94 -20.18 -4.50
N ILE A 411 13.46 -20.30 -5.74
CA ILE A 411 12.10 -20.77 -6.04
C ILE A 411 11.92 -22.22 -5.54
N THR A 412 12.89 -23.09 -5.81
CA THR A 412 12.83 -24.51 -5.42
C THR A 412 12.81 -24.67 -3.90
N GLU A 413 13.69 -23.96 -3.18
CA GLU A 413 13.71 -24.02 -1.72
C GLU A 413 12.49 -23.38 -1.07
N TYR A 414 11.86 -22.39 -1.72
CA TYR A 414 10.63 -21.77 -1.25
C TYR A 414 9.39 -22.66 -1.47
N ALA A 415 9.37 -23.42 -2.57
CA ALA A 415 8.23 -24.27 -2.97
C ALA A 415 7.89 -25.35 -1.92
N ALA A 416 8.89 -25.99 -1.31
CA ALA A 416 8.65 -27.06 -0.35
C ALA A 416 7.93 -26.59 0.94
N PRO A 417 8.40 -25.54 1.65
CA PRO A 417 7.65 -24.95 2.75
C PRO A 417 6.28 -24.40 2.34
N PHE A 418 6.18 -23.80 1.15
CA PHE A 418 4.90 -23.30 0.62
C PHE A 418 3.87 -24.42 0.50
N GLN A 419 4.26 -25.55 -0.09
CA GLN A 419 3.39 -26.72 -0.24
C GLN A 419 3.06 -27.35 1.11
N GLN A 420 4.04 -27.48 2.02
CA GLN A 420 3.78 -27.99 3.36
C GLN A 420 2.75 -27.14 4.12
N ILE A 421 2.84 -25.81 4.01
CA ILE A 421 1.89 -24.89 4.62
C ILE A 421 0.53 -25.02 3.97
N ASN A 422 0.46 -25.12 2.64
CA ASN A 422 -0.78 -25.37 1.92
C ASN A 422 -1.46 -26.67 2.42
N ASP A 423 -0.71 -27.77 2.46
CA ASP A 423 -1.22 -29.08 2.89
C ASP A 423 -1.66 -29.07 4.36
N SER A 424 -0.92 -28.39 5.25
CA SER A 424 -1.22 -28.34 6.70
C SER A 424 -2.47 -27.54 7.08
N ARG A 425 -3.01 -26.76 6.14
CA ARG A 425 -4.21 -25.93 6.36
C ARG A 425 -5.49 -26.69 6.06
N TRP A 426 -5.36 -27.94 5.66
CA TRP A 426 -6.41 -28.91 5.37
C TRP A 426 -6.17 -30.19 6.15
#